data_AF-A0A1D3JZL6-F1
#
_entry.id   AF-A0A1D3JZL6-F1
#
_cell.length_a   1.000
_cell.length_b   1.000
_cell.length_c   1.000
_cell.angle_alpha   90.00
_cell.angle_beta   90.00
_cell.angle_gamma   90.00
#
_symmetry.space_group_name_H-M   'P 1'
#
loop_
_entity.id
_entity.type
_entity.pdbx_description
1 polymer ?
#
loop_
_entity_poly.entity_id
_entity_poly.type
_entity_poly.pdbx_seq_one_letter_code
_entity_poly.pdbx_strand_id
1 'polypeptide(L)'
;MLYPVFLVAHLFAALIFIGTVFFEVLILGHLHRQLPARVMVLVEQGVGQRARVLMPWVLLVLFGAGLGMVLLRYLPVLAAPSASAFGTLLTLKLILAVSVLLHFLLTMARMRWGSVSARYVRWVHLSLFAHMVAIVLLAKGMFYLNW
;
A
#
# COMPACT_ATOMS: atom_id res chain seq x y z
N MET A 1 11.48 -2.53 -23.69
CA MET A 1 10.38 -3.50 -23.53
C MET A 1 10.04 -3.83 -22.07
N LEU A 2 10.92 -3.58 -21.09
CA LEU A 2 10.69 -3.94 -19.68
C LEU A 2 9.69 -3.03 -18.93
N TYR A 3 9.58 -1.77 -19.33
CA TYR A 3 8.66 -0.81 -18.69
C TYR A 3 7.19 -1.29 -18.63
N PRO A 4 6.54 -1.73 -19.73
CA PRO A 4 5.15 -2.20 -19.65
C PRO A 4 4.99 -3.45 -18.78
N VAL A 5 6.02 -4.32 -18.70
CA VAL A 5 6.01 -5.47 -17.80
C VAL A 5 5.99 -5.02 -16.34
N PHE A 6 6.86 -4.07 -15.97
CA PHE A 6 6.85 -3.49 -14.62
C PHE A 6 5.55 -2.75 -14.32
N LEU A 7 4.99 -2.02 -15.28
CA LEU A 7 3.72 -1.34 -15.10
C LEU A 7 2.59 -2.33 -14.79
N VAL A 8 2.45 -3.38 -15.59
CA VAL A 8 1.41 -4.41 -15.39
C VAL A 8 1.62 -5.13 -14.05
N ALA A 9 2.84 -5.54 -13.74
CA ALA A 9 3.17 -6.19 -12.47
C ALA A 9 2.86 -5.28 -11.26
N HIS A 10 3.22 -4.01 -11.34
CA HIS A 10 2.94 -3.02 -10.29
C HIS A 10 1.43 -2.83 -10.10
N LEU A 11 0.65 -2.73 -11.18
CA LEU A 11 -0.80 -2.57 -11.11
C LEU A 11 -1.47 -3.78 -10.46
N PHE A 12 -1.12 -5.01 -10.86
CA PHE A 12 -1.69 -6.21 -10.23
C PHE A 12 -1.30 -6.34 -8.76
N ALA A 13 -0.04 -6.07 -8.41
CA ALA A 13 0.40 -6.06 -7.02
C ALA A 13 -0.34 -4.98 -6.21
N ALA A 14 -0.54 -3.79 -6.79
CA ALA A 14 -1.30 -2.71 -6.17
C ALA A 14 -2.76 -3.10 -5.94
N LEU A 15 -3.40 -3.76 -6.91
CA LEU A 15 -4.78 -4.25 -6.78
C LEU A 15 -4.92 -5.25 -5.63
N ILE A 16 -3.99 -6.20 -5.50
CA ILE A 16 -4.00 -7.18 -4.40
C ILE A 16 -3.79 -6.47 -3.05
N PHE A 17 -2.81 -5.58 -2.97
CA PHE A 17 -2.48 -4.87 -1.73
C PHE A 17 -3.61 -3.92 -1.29
N ILE A 18 -4.00 -2.98 -2.16
CA ILE A 18 -5.08 -2.02 -1.90
C ILE A 18 -6.39 -2.76 -1.66
N GLY A 19 -6.71 -3.76 -2.48
CA GLY A 19 -7.94 -4.54 -2.34
C GLY A 19 -8.03 -5.25 -0.99
N THR A 20 -6.92 -5.78 -0.49
CA THR A 20 -6.90 -6.42 0.84
C THR A 20 -7.10 -5.39 1.95
N VAL A 21 -6.41 -4.25 1.90
CA VAL A 21 -6.58 -3.17 2.90
C VAL A 21 -8.01 -2.62 2.89
N PHE A 22 -8.61 -2.43 1.70
CA PHE A 22 -9.99 -1.99 1.56
C PHE A 22 -10.97 -3.02 2.12
N PHE A 23 -10.78 -4.29 1.80
CA PHE A 23 -11.59 -5.38 2.35
C PHE A 23 -11.51 -5.42 3.88
N GLU A 24 -10.31 -5.35 4.45
CA GLU A 24 -10.10 -5.38 5.89
C GLU A 24 -10.76 -4.18 6.60
N VAL A 25 -10.60 -2.97 6.07
CA VAL A 25 -11.11 -1.76 6.73
C VAL A 25 -12.62 -1.58 6.54
N LEU A 26 -13.13 -1.77 5.32
CA LEU A 26 -14.53 -1.46 4.99
C LEU A 26 -15.48 -2.63 5.28
N ILE A 27 -15.04 -3.86 5.02
CA ILE A 27 -15.91 -5.05 5.10
C ILE A 27 -15.68 -5.75 6.44
N LEU A 28 -14.44 -6.17 6.73
CA LEU A 28 -14.15 -6.95 7.93
C LEU A 28 -14.44 -6.13 9.20
N GLY A 29 -14.05 -4.86 9.24
CA GLY A 29 -14.35 -3.95 10.34
C GLY A 29 -15.86 -3.81 10.63
N HIS A 30 -16.71 -3.87 9.62
CA HIS A 30 -18.17 -3.84 9.79
C HIS A 30 -18.73 -5.19 10.27
N LEU A 31 -18.13 -6.29 9.81
CA LEU A 31 -18.56 -7.66 10.12
C LEU A 31 -18.47 -7.99 11.62
N HIS A 32 -17.60 -7.30 12.37
CA HIS A 32 -17.52 -7.36 13.86
C HIS A 32 -18.86 -7.12 14.57
N ARG A 33 -19.77 -6.36 13.96
CA ARG A 33 -21.08 -6.05 14.56
C ARG A 33 -22.13 -7.13 14.28
N GLN A 34 -21.89 -8.00 13.31
CA GLN A 34 -22.87 -8.97 12.82
C GLN A 34 -22.59 -10.40 13.27
N LEU A 35 -21.35 -10.72 13.64
CA LEU A 35 -20.95 -12.07 14.02
C LEU A 35 -20.63 -12.19 15.52
N PRO A 36 -20.87 -13.36 16.14
CA PRO A 36 -20.42 -13.64 17.49
C PRO A 36 -18.91 -13.47 17.64
N ALA A 37 -18.46 -12.91 18.77
CA ALA A 37 -17.04 -12.61 19.00
C ALA A 37 -16.11 -13.83 18.79
N ARG A 38 -16.55 -15.04 19.17
CA ARG A 38 -15.77 -16.28 18.97
C ARG A 38 -15.54 -16.62 17.49
N VAL A 39 -16.52 -16.35 16.64
CA VAL A 39 -16.41 -16.59 15.18
C VAL A 39 -15.49 -15.54 14.56
N MET A 40 -15.60 -14.29 14.99
CA MET A 40 -14.77 -13.20 14.48
C MET A 40 -13.28 -13.45 14.72
N VAL A 41 -12.91 -13.96 15.91
CA VAL A 41 -11.51 -14.32 16.20
C VAL A 41 -10.96 -15.35 15.20
N LEU A 42 -11.75 -16.36 14.82
CA LEU A 42 -11.33 -17.36 13.83
C LEU A 42 -11.18 -16.76 12.42
N VAL A 43 -12.10 -15.86 12.05
CA VAL A 43 -12.04 -15.15 10.76
C VAL A 43 -10.79 -14.26 10.70
N GLU A 44 -10.56 -13.43 11.71
CA GLU A 44 -9.38 -12.56 11.79
C GLU A 44 -8.07 -13.36 11.80
N GLN A 45 -8.03 -14.51 12.49
CA GLN A 45 -6.87 -15.39 12.48
C GLN A 45 -6.60 -15.98 11.10
N GLY A 46 -7.63 -16.51 10.43
CA GLY A 46 -7.50 -17.11 9.10
C GLY A 46 -7.11 -16.09 8.04
N VAL A 47 -7.82 -14.96 7.97
CA VAL A 47 -7.51 -13.85 7.05
C VAL A 47 -6.13 -13.29 7.34
N GLY A 48 -5.84 -12.98 8.61
CA GLY A 48 -4.55 -12.44 9.02
C GLY A 48 -3.38 -13.37 8.74
N GLN A 49 -3.54 -14.69 8.91
CA GLN A 49 -2.49 -15.66 8.58
C GLN A 49 -2.21 -15.68 7.08
N ARG A 50 -3.26 -15.71 6.25
CA ARG A 50 -3.10 -15.67 4.79
C ARG A 50 -2.47 -14.36 4.33
N ALA A 51 -2.93 -13.23 4.86
CA ALA A 51 -2.38 -11.91 4.57
C ALA A 51 -0.89 -11.82 4.95
N ARG A 52 -0.49 -12.28 6.14
CA ARG A 52 0.93 -12.26 6.57
C ARG A 52 1.87 -13.04 5.65
N VAL A 53 1.39 -14.14 5.05
CA VAL A 53 2.20 -14.95 4.12
C VAL A 53 2.22 -14.32 2.73
N LEU A 54 1.09 -13.78 2.25
CA LEU A 54 0.97 -13.23 0.90
C LEU A 54 1.61 -11.83 0.77
N MET A 55 1.40 -10.96 1.74
CA MET A 55 1.74 -9.53 1.66
C MET A 55 3.23 -9.23 1.40
N PRO A 56 4.21 -9.94 2.00
CA PRO A 56 5.62 -9.68 1.70
C PRO A 56 5.96 -9.84 0.22
N TRP A 57 5.39 -10.86 -0.44
CA TRP A 57 5.61 -11.11 -1.87
C TRP A 57 4.93 -10.04 -2.73
N VAL A 58 3.70 -9.68 -2.38
CA VAL A 58 2.96 -8.61 -3.08
C VAL A 58 3.72 -7.29 -2.98
N LEU A 59 4.21 -6.93 -1.80
CA LEU A 59 4.99 -5.71 -1.60
C LEU A 59 6.34 -5.75 -2.31
N LEU A 60 7.02 -6.89 -2.32
CA LEU A 60 8.26 -7.06 -3.08
C LEU A 60 8.04 -6.75 -4.57
N VAL A 61 6.99 -7.31 -5.17
CA VAL A 61 6.63 -7.04 -6.58
C VAL A 61 6.20 -5.58 -6.76
N LEU A 62 5.37 -5.05 -5.85
CA LEU A 62 4.86 -3.68 -5.92
C LEU A 62 6.00 -2.65 -5.92
N PHE A 63 6.87 -2.72 -4.91
CA PHE A 63 8.00 -1.79 -4.77
C PHE A 63 9.10 -2.06 -5.77
N GLY A 64 9.41 -3.32 -6.07
CA GLY A 64 10.41 -3.69 -7.08
C GLY A 64 10.03 -3.20 -8.47
N ALA A 65 8.79 -3.42 -8.91
CA ALA A 65 8.30 -2.92 -10.18
C ALA A 65 8.16 -1.38 -10.18
N GLY A 66 7.77 -0.79 -9.06
CA GLY A 66 7.74 0.67 -8.87
C GLY A 66 9.11 1.31 -9.08
N LEU A 67 10.14 0.76 -8.43
CA LEU A 67 11.52 1.21 -8.57
C LEU A 67 12.03 1.00 -9.99
N GLY A 68 11.71 -0.14 -10.62
CA GLY A 68 12.04 -0.41 -12.02
C GLY A 68 11.47 0.64 -12.98
N MET A 69 10.21 1.07 -12.78
CA MET A 69 9.62 2.16 -13.57
C MET A 69 10.31 3.50 -13.33
N VAL A 70 10.70 3.80 -12.09
CA VAL A 70 11.44 5.01 -11.75
C VAL A 70 12.77 5.06 -12.47
N LEU A 71 13.57 3.99 -12.34
CA LEU A 71 14.89 3.88 -12.95
C LEU A 71 14.85 3.96 -14.48
N LEU A 72 13.85 3.32 -15.10
CA LEU A 72 13.77 3.26 -16.56
C LEU A 72 13.17 4.50 -17.22
N ARG A 73 12.31 5.26 -16.53
CA ARG A 73 11.52 6.32 -17.18
C ARG A 73 11.38 7.61 -16.39
N TYR A 74 11.31 7.54 -15.07
CA TYR A 74 10.95 8.72 -14.27
C TYR A 74 12.14 9.41 -13.58
N LEU A 75 13.36 8.87 -13.69
CA LEU A 75 14.57 9.52 -13.16
C LEU A 75 14.73 10.99 -13.63
N PRO A 76 14.56 11.32 -14.93
CA PRO A 76 14.67 12.71 -15.38
C PRO A 76 13.57 13.62 -14.79
N VAL A 77 12.36 13.09 -14.60
CA VAL A 77 11.24 13.82 -13.98
C VAL A 77 11.54 14.12 -12.52
N LEU A 78 12.15 13.17 -11.81
CA LEU A 78 12.51 13.31 -10.39
C LEU A 78 13.73 14.20 -10.16
N ALA A 79 14.52 14.50 -11.19
CA ALA A 79 15.63 15.45 -11.09
C ALA A 79 15.15 16.91 -10.92
N ALA A 80 13.95 17.22 -11.41
CA ALA A 80 13.31 18.53 -11.27
C ALA A 80 11.82 18.36 -10.89
N PRO A 81 11.52 17.87 -9.67
CA PRO A 81 10.19 17.41 -9.32
C PRO A 81 9.15 18.55 -9.29
N SER A 82 9.56 19.76 -8.95
CA SER A 82 8.69 20.95 -8.94
C SER A 82 8.50 21.60 -10.31
N ALA A 83 9.18 21.12 -11.36
CA ALA A 83 9.10 21.70 -12.70
C ALA A 83 7.79 21.36 -13.45
N SER A 84 6.97 20.44 -12.92
CA SER A 84 5.66 20.11 -13.47
C SER A 84 4.72 19.55 -12.42
N ALA A 85 3.41 19.69 -12.65
CA ALA A 85 2.38 18.97 -11.89
C ALA A 85 2.65 17.46 -11.81
N PHE A 86 3.01 16.83 -12.93
CA PHE A 86 3.31 15.40 -12.99
C PHE A 86 4.46 15.02 -12.05
N GLY A 87 5.58 15.76 -12.09
CA GLY A 87 6.75 15.50 -11.24
C GLY A 87 6.46 15.71 -9.76
N THR A 88 5.65 16.72 -9.43
CA THR A 88 5.31 17.05 -8.04
C THR A 88 4.44 15.94 -7.44
N LEU A 89 3.39 15.54 -8.16
CA LEU A 89 2.47 14.50 -7.74
C LEU A 89 3.14 13.11 -7.71
N LEU A 90 4.05 12.83 -8.66
CA LEU A 90 4.86 11.61 -8.62
C LEU A 90 5.74 11.56 -7.36
N THR A 91 6.38 12.68 -7.01
CA THR A 91 7.24 12.76 -5.83
C THR A 91 6.44 12.54 -4.54
N LEU A 92 5.29 13.20 -4.41
CA LEU A 92 4.37 12.98 -3.29
C LEU A 92 3.91 11.52 -3.22
N LYS A 93 3.59 10.90 -4.37
CA LYS A 93 3.20 9.50 -4.44
C LYS A 93 4.32 8.58 -3.94
N LEU A 94 5.57 8.86 -4.30
CA LEU A 94 6.72 8.08 -3.83
C LEU A 94 6.96 8.24 -2.33
N ILE A 95 6.81 9.46 -1.79
CA ILE A 95 6.91 9.70 -0.34
C ILE A 95 5.85 8.88 0.41
N LEU A 96 4.59 8.90 -0.05
CA LEU A 96 3.52 8.09 0.53
C LEU A 96 3.80 6.58 0.39
N ALA A 97 4.32 6.14 -0.74
CA ALA A 97 4.68 4.74 -0.95
C ALA A 97 5.80 4.28 0.00
N VAL A 98 6.84 5.11 0.21
CA VAL A 98 7.89 4.85 1.20
C VAL A 98 7.31 4.82 2.61
N SER A 99 6.43 5.76 2.97
CA SER A 99 5.73 5.76 4.26
C SER A 99 4.97 4.44 4.48
N VAL A 100 4.26 3.95 3.46
CA VAL A 100 3.54 2.66 3.50
C VAL A 100 4.49 1.50 3.74
N LEU A 101 5.63 1.46 3.03
CA LEU A 101 6.64 0.42 3.23
C LEU A 101 7.18 0.45 4.67
N LEU A 102 7.48 1.65 5.19
CA LEU A 102 7.97 1.81 6.55
C LEU A 102 6.94 1.35 7.59
N HIS A 103 5.66 1.73 7.44
CA HIS A 103 4.59 1.24 8.31
C HIS A 103 4.54 -0.29 8.34
N PHE A 104 4.64 -0.93 7.17
CA PHE A 104 4.61 -2.39 7.07
C PHE A 104 5.84 -3.04 7.72
N LEU A 105 7.06 -2.60 7.37
CA LEU A 105 8.30 -3.15 7.89
C LEU A 105 8.40 -2.96 9.42
N LEU A 106 8.09 -1.77 9.92
CA LEU A 106 8.10 -1.49 11.35
C LEU A 106 7.06 -2.33 12.10
N THR A 107 5.87 -2.52 11.52
CA THR A 107 4.84 -3.38 12.11
C THR A 107 5.31 -4.82 12.16
N MET A 108 5.86 -5.37 11.07
CA MET A 108 6.40 -6.74 11.06
C MET A 108 7.53 -6.91 12.06
N ALA A 109 8.47 -5.96 12.15
CA ALA A 109 9.56 -6.00 13.12
C ALA A 109 9.03 -6.03 14.56
N ARG A 110 8.07 -5.14 14.89
CA ARG A 110 7.44 -5.11 16.21
C ARG A 110 6.65 -6.38 16.51
N MET A 111 5.98 -6.97 15.52
CA MET A 111 5.28 -8.25 15.68
C MET A 111 6.25 -9.39 16.00
N ARG A 112 7.43 -9.42 15.37
CA ARG A 112 8.47 -10.41 15.69
C ARG A 112 9.03 -10.26 17.10
N TRP A 113 9.07 -9.03 17.63
CA TRP A 113 9.49 -8.75 19.01
C TRP A 113 8.35 -8.81 20.04
N GLY A 114 7.12 -9.19 19.63
CA GLY A 114 5.98 -9.38 20.53
C GLY A 114 5.35 -8.09 21.08
N SER A 115 5.75 -6.90 20.63
CA SER A 115 5.38 -5.63 21.26
C SER A 115 4.26 -4.85 20.54
N VAL A 116 3.19 -5.52 20.11
CA VAL A 116 2.15 -4.86 19.29
C VAL A 116 0.80 -4.84 19.99
N SER A 117 0.36 -3.65 20.37
CA SER A 117 -0.98 -3.44 20.92
C SER A 117 -2.04 -3.40 19.81
N ALA A 118 -3.26 -3.84 20.12
CA ALA A 118 -4.38 -3.78 19.19
C ALA A 118 -4.71 -2.34 18.73
N ARG A 119 -4.44 -1.33 19.58
CA ARG A 119 -4.62 0.08 19.23
C ARG A 119 -3.63 0.51 18.14
N TYR A 120 -2.37 0.11 18.26
CA TYR A 120 -1.35 0.40 17.24
C TYR A 120 -1.70 -0.24 15.90
N VAL A 121 -2.09 -1.52 15.89
CA VAL A 121 -2.50 -2.22 14.66
C VAL A 121 -3.64 -1.48 13.96
N ARG A 122 -4.72 -1.15 14.69
CA ARG A 122 -5.85 -0.40 14.11
C ARG A 122 -5.43 0.93 13.51
N TRP A 123 -4.56 1.68 14.20
CA TRP A 123 -4.06 2.96 13.69
C TRP A 123 -3.23 2.77 12.42
N VAL A 124 -2.33 1.77 12.39
CA VAL A 124 -1.53 1.46 11.19
C VAL A 124 -2.43 1.09 10.02
N HIS A 125 -3.43 0.23 10.21
CA HIS A 125 -4.35 -0.14 9.14
C HIS A 125 -5.15 1.06 8.60
N LEU A 126 -5.63 1.94 9.48
CA LEU A 126 -6.34 3.17 9.05
C LEU A 126 -5.41 4.15 8.34
N SER A 127 -4.19 4.33 8.84
CA SER A 127 -3.14 5.12 8.19
C SER A 127 -2.85 4.58 6.79
N LEU A 128 -2.63 3.27 6.65
CA LEU A 128 -2.40 2.61 5.37
C LEU A 128 -3.58 2.82 4.41
N PHE A 129 -4.81 2.70 4.88
CA PHE A 129 -6.01 2.97 4.08
C PHE A 129 -6.02 4.40 3.54
N ALA A 130 -5.76 5.41 4.38
CA ALA A 130 -5.67 6.80 3.96
C ALA A 130 -4.55 7.03 2.94
N HIS A 131 -3.37 6.43 3.15
CA HIS A 131 -2.27 6.47 2.20
C HIS A 131 -2.66 5.85 0.86
N MET A 132 -3.38 4.72 0.84
CA MET A 132 -3.80 4.06 -0.40
C MET A 132 -4.76 4.95 -1.20
N VAL A 133 -5.75 5.57 -0.53
CA VAL A 133 -6.66 6.52 -1.18
C VAL A 133 -5.88 7.69 -1.79
N ALA A 134 -4.97 8.31 -1.02
CA ALA A 134 -4.15 9.40 -1.50
C ALA A 134 -3.27 8.99 -2.69
N ILE A 135 -2.62 7.81 -2.64
CA ILE A 135 -1.79 7.28 -3.73
C ILE A 135 -2.60 7.09 -5.01
N VAL A 136 -3.83 6.58 -4.93
CA VAL A 136 -4.72 6.39 -6.09
C VAL A 136 -5.11 7.74 -6.70
N LEU A 137 -5.49 8.70 -5.85
CA LEU A 137 -5.84 10.05 -6.30
C LEU A 137 -4.66 10.75 -6.97
N LEU A 138 -3.46 10.69 -6.37
CA LEU A 138 -2.24 11.22 -6.98
C LEU A 138 -1.93 10.54 -8.31
N ALA A 139 -2.02 9.20 -8.37
CA ALA A 139 -1.74 8.44 -9.58
C ALA A 139 -2.62 8.83 -10.76
N LYS A 140 -3.89 9.19 -10.53
CA LYS A 140 -4.76 9.73 -11.57
C LYS A 140 -4.56 11.22 -11.80
N GLY A 141 -4.43 12.00 -10.73
CA GLY A 141 -4.19 13.44 -10.79
C GLY A 141 -2.99 13.82 -11.66
N MET A 142 -1.93 13.01 -11.64
CA MET A 142 -0.76 13.16 -12.49
C MET A 142 -1.06 13.32 -14.00
N PHE A 143 -2.18 12.78 -14.49
CA PHE A 143 -2.55 12.84 -15.91
C PHE A 143 -3.60 13.91 -16.24
N TYR A 144 -4.24 14.50 -15.22
CA TYR A 144 -5.35 15.44 -15.41
C TYR A 144 -5.05 16.84 -14.88
N LEU A 145 -4.07 16.98 -13.99
CA LEU A 145 -3.65 18.25 -13.42
C LEU A 145 -2.45 18.79 -14.20
N ASN A 146 -2.47 20.09 -14.51
CA ASN A 146 -1.40 20.76 -15.23
C ASN A 146 -1.17 22.15 -14.64
N TRP A 147 0.07 22.44 -14.27
CA TRP A 147 0.60 23.75 -13.88
C TRP A 147 2.11 23.73 -14.09
#